data_AF-A0A972N6C8-F1
#
_entry.id   AF-A0A972N6C8-F1
#
_cell.length_a   1.000
_cell.length_b   1.000
_cell.length_c   1.000
_cell.angle_alpha   90.00
_cell.angle_beta   90.00
_cell.angle_gamma   90.00
#
_symmetry.space_group_name_H-M   'P 1'
#
loop_
_entity.id
_entity.type
_entity.pdbx_description
1 polymer ?
#
loop_
_entity_poly.entity_id
_entity_poly.type
_entity_poly.pdbx_seq_one_letter_code
_entity_poly.pdbx_strand_id
1 'polypeptide(L)'
;NLKDFLIDGQVTETRSYLRWEDPILVKNGEGRIAPAIPGCQTVVTVIGKEGKAILQNYAFKTKDNGQEVVALDVAPVHSHTVQKNSRSCESCHNNPKSMGFGINGGKIFANPGETLIVDLMTADGKVIPKKFTIQKPAIKNVNFDWSKIIDENDTQLQTVGHHWSLSRALNQNELSKLDRRGVCLSCHQSMPNRDLAVSLMIHIAQTAGIDINNDTHKKIIHKNLLLSAWIQVVAGVLLILGVIYWLYRRKRS
;
A
#
# COMPACT_ATOMS: atom_id res chain seq x y z
N ASN A 1 -18.03 -44.24 -13.30
CA ASN A 1 -16.65 -44.49 -13.73
C ASN A 1 -15.99 -43.11 -13.89
N LEU A 2 -14.75 -42.86 -13.45
CA LEU A 2 -14.14 -41.50 -13.54
C LEU A 2 -14.08 -40.96 -14.98
N LYS A 3 -14.09 -41.85 -15.97
CA LYS A 3 -14.13 -41.52 -17.40
C LYS A 3 -15.40 -40.78 -17.83
N ASP A 4 -16.51 -40.95 -17.11
CA ASP A 4 -17.80 -40.33 -17.45
C ASP A 4 -17.82 -38.82 -17.14
N PHE A 5 -16.84 -38.32 -16.38
CA PHE A 5 -16.69 -36.92 -15.99
C PHE A 5 -15.52 -36.21 -16.70
N LEU A 6 -14.85 -36.89 -17.63
CA LEU A 6 -13.76 -36.28 -18.39
C LEU A 6 -14.36 -35.33 -19.44
N ILE A 7 -13.86 -34.09 -19.43
CA ILE A 7 -14.20 -33.09 -20.43
C ILE A 7 -13.11 -33.16 -21.52
N ASP A 8 -13.51 -33.21 -22.79
CA ASP A 8 -12.59 -33.13 -23.92
C ASP A 8 -11.71 -31.88 -23.81
N GLY A 9 -10.39 -32.06 -23.91
CA GLY A 9 -9.42 -30.97 -23.93
C GLY A 9 -8.14 -31.30 -23.18
N GLN A 10 -7.17 -30.40 -23.29
CA GLN A 10 -5.92 -30.46 -22.53
C GLN A 10 -5.81 -29.20 -21.68
N VAL A 11 -5.62 -29.38 -20.37
CA VAL A 11 -5.28 -28.28 -19.47
C VAL A 11 -3.77 -28.15 -19.44
N THR A 12 -3.27 -26.96 -19.74
CA THR A 12 -1.86 -26.61 -19.56
C THR A 12 -1.77 -25.40 -18.64
N GLU A 13 -0.85 -25.46 -17.69
CA GLU A 13 -0.61 -24.39 -16.72
C GLU A 13 0.83 -23.92 -16.85
N THR A 14 1.03 -22.62 -16.92
CA THR A 14 2.35 -21.99 -16.80
C THR A 14 2.55 -21.55 -15.36
N ARG A 15 3.66 -21.95 -14.73
CA ARG A 15 3.92 -21.61 -13.33
C ARG A 15 4.33 -20.14 -13.16
N SER A 16 3.80 -19.54 -12.10
CA SER A 16 3.89 -18.12 -11.76
C SER A 16 5.27 -17.64 -11.30
N TYR A 17 5.50 -16.34 -11.46
CA TYR A 17 6.62 -15.61 -10.86
C TYR A 17 6.34 -15.35 -9.36
N LEU A 18 7.09 -16.02 -8.48
CA LEU A 18 6.98 -15.86 -7.03
C LEU A 18 7.95 -14.79 -6.52
N ARG A 19 7.45 -13.82 -5.74
CA ARG A 19 8.28 -12.84 -5.01
C ARG A 19 8.04 -12.95 -3.52
N TRP A 20 9.11 -13.20 -2.76
CA TRP A 20 9.10 -13.29 -1.30
C TRP A 20 9.67 -12.03 -0.66
N GLU A 21 9.21 -10.87 -1.10
CA GLU A 21 9.66 -9.56 -0.62
C GLU A 21 8.44 -8.70 -0.25
N ASP A 22 8.53 -7.96 0.85
CA ASP A 22 7.52 -6.99 1.30
C ASP A 22 6.07 -7.50 1.20
N PRO A 23 5.70 -8.51 2.02
CA PRO A 23 4.36 -9.07 2.01
C PRO A 23 3.31 -7.98 2.29
N ILE A 24 2.17 -8.14 1.66
CA ILE A 24 1.00 -7.29 1.85
C ILE A 24 0.41 -7.59 3.22
N LEU A 25 -0.01 -6.58 3.98
CA LEU A 25 -0.75 -6.79 5.21
C LEU A 25 -2.25 -6.81 4.92
N VAL A 26 -2.94 -7.79 5.47
CA VAL A 26 -4.40 -7.99 5.34
C VAL A 26 -4.97 -8.43 6.67
N LYS A 27 -6.30 -8.47 6.78
CA LYS A 27 -6.99 -9.14 7.88
C LYS A 27 -7.24 -10.60 7.48
N ASN A 28 -6.80 -11.57 8.29
CA ASN A 28 -6.98 -13.00 8.03
C ASN A 28 -8.36 -13.50 8.49
N GLY A 29 -8.65 -14.79 8.28
CA GLY A 29 -9.91 -15.43 8.69
C GLY A 29 -10.17 -15.46 10.20
N GLU A 30 -9.15 -15.27 11.04
CA GLU A 30 -9.29 -15.14 12.50
C GLU A 30 -9.55 -13.68 12.93
N GLY A 31 -9.59 -12.76 11.96
CA GLY A 31 -9.74 -11.34 12.17
C GLY A 31 -8.48 -10.62 12.67
N ARG A 32 -7.31 -11.24 12.56
CA ARG A 32 -6.01 -10.68 12.93
C ARG A 32 -5.30 -10.11 11.71
N ILE A 33 -4.41 -9.14 11.94
CA ILE A 33 -3.55 -8.65 10.86
C ILE A 33 -2.51 -9.73 10.57
N ALA A 34 -2.35 -10.07 9.30
CA ALA A 34 -1.42 -11.07 8.83
C ALA A 34 -0.73 -10.58 7.55
N PRO A 35 0.50 -11.04 7.29
CA PRO A 35 1.07 -10.96 5.95
C PRO A 35 0.23 -11.82 5.01
N ALA A 36 0.22 -11.45 3.74
CA ALA A 36 -0.42 -12.16 2.66
C ALA A 36 0.56 -12.34 1.51
N ILE A 37 0.41 -13.46 0.82
CA ILE A 37 1.17 -13.81 -0.37
C ILE A 37 0.21 -14.00 -1.54
N PRO A 38 0.66 -13.83 -2.79
CA PRO A 38 -0.13 -14.25 -3.94
C PRO A 38 -0.52 -15.73 -3.79
N GLY A 39 -1.82 -15.99 -3.81
CA GLY A 39 -2.40 -17.33 -3.84
C GLY A 39 -2.60 -17.79 -5.29
N CYS A 40 -3.68 -18.54 -5.53
CA CYS A 40 -4.06 -18.93 -6.89
C CYS A 40 -4.60 -17.72 -7.66
N GLN A 41 -3.79 -17.20 -8.58
CA GLN A 41 -4.16 -16.09 -9.46
C GLN A 41 -4.34 -16.61 -10.89
N THR A 42 -5.58 -16.92 -11.26
CA THR A 42 -5.87 -17.60 -12.53
C THR A 42 -6.31 -16.62 -13.61
N VAL A 43 -5.70 -16.76 -14.79
CA VAL A 43 -6.15 -16.14 -16.03
C VAL A 43 -6.22 -17.20 -17.10
N VAL A 44 -7.38 -17.32 -17.72
CA VAL A 44 -7.72 -18.47 -18.54
C VAL A 44 -7.88 -18.04 -19.99
N THR A 45 -7.25 -18.80 -20.88
CA THR A 45 -7.51 -18.80 -22.31
C THR A 45 -8.11 -20.16 -22.67
N VAL A 46 -9.27 -20.15 -23.32
CA VAL A 46 -9.95 -21.37 -23.78
C VAL A 46 -9.87 -21.41 -25.29
N ILE A 47 -9.19 -22.40 -25.84
CA ILE A 47 -9.11 -22.64 -27.28
C ILE A 47 -10.19 -23.65 -27.68
N GLY A 48 -11.06 -23.25 -28.59
CA GLY A 48 -12.13 -24.10 -29.12
C GLY A 48 -11.60 -25.19 -30.05
N LYS A 49 -12.46 -26.14 -30.41
CA LYS A 49 -12.12 -27.28 -31.29
C LYS A 49 -11.60 -26.84 -32.68
N GLU A 50 -11.95 -25.64 -33.13
CA GLU A 50 -11.46 -25.04 -34.39
C GLU A 50 -10.08 -24.35 -34.26
N GLY A 51 -9.43 -24.42 -33.10
CA GLY A 51 -8.14 -23.76 -32.84
C GLY A 51 -8.24 -22.25 -32.56
N LYS A 52 -9.45 -21.69 -32.48
CA LYS A 52 -9.69 -20.26 -32.14
C LYS A 52 -9.97 -20.08 -30.66
N ALA A 53 -9.48 -18.98 -30.08
CA ALA A 53 -9.77 -18.63 -28.69
C ALA A 53 -11.26 -18.26 -28.52
N ILE A 54 -11.96 -18.98 -27.63
CA ILE A 54 -13.31 -18.68 -27.14
C ILE A 54 -13.24 -17.69 -25.98
N LEU A 55 -12.25 -17.87 -25.10
CA LEU A 55 -11.86 -16.91 -24.07
C LEU A 55 -10.37 -16.63 -24.25
N GLN A 56 -10.00 -15.35 -24.19
CA GLN A 56 -8.61 -14.93 -24.27
C GLN A 56 -8.28 -14.15 -23.00
N ASN A 57 -7.25 -14.58 -22.27
CA ASN A 57 -6.72 -13.89 -21.10
C ASN A 57 -7.83 -13.39 -20.15
N TYR A 58 -8.75 -14.27 -19.79
CA TYR A 58 -9.91 -13.89 -19.00
C TYR A 58 -9.66 -14.12 -17.50
N ALA A 59 -9.72 -13.06 -16.69
CA ALA A 59 -9.80 -13.18 -15.25
C ALA A 59 -11.27 -13.17 -14.80
N PHE A 60 -11.67 -14.16 -14.02
CA PHE A 60 -13.04 -14.22 -13.51
C PHE A 60 -13.26 -13.21 -12.38
N LYS A 61 -14.52 -12.85 -12.14
CA LYS A 61 -14.92 -12.05 -10.99
C LYS A 61 -15.72 -12.92 -10.02
N THR A 62 -15.68 -12.57 -8.75
CA THR A 62 -16.46 -13.21 -7.69
C THR A 62 -16.89 -12.20 -6.65
N LYS A 63 -17.70 -12.62 -5.68
CA LYS A 63 -18.04 -11.80 -4.52
C LYS A 63 -17.07 -12.07 -3.39
N ASP A 64 -16.51 -11.03 -2.81
CA ASP A 64 -15.71 -11.06 -1.58
C ASP A 64 -16.14 -9.90 -0.68
N ASN A 65 -16.47 -10.19 0.57
CA ASN A 65 -16.97 -9.19 1.55
C ASN A 65 -18.12 -8.29 1.03
N GLY A 66 -19.01 -8.86 0.21
CA GLY A 66 -20.15 -8.13 -0.37
C GLY A 66 -19.81 -7.25 -1.57
N GLN A 67 -18.55 -7.24 -2.04
CA GLN A 67 -18.10 -6.51 -3.21
C GLN A 67 -17.79 -7.48 -4.36
N GLU A 68 -18.02 -7.04 -5.61
CA GLU A 68 -17.54 -7.77 -6.78
C GLU A 68 -16.06 -7.45 -7.00
N VAL A 69 -15.20 -8.46 -6.91
CA VAL A 69 -13.74 -8.34 -7.06
C VAL A 69 -13.23 -9.31 -8.12
N VAL A 70 -12.01 -9.11 -8.61
CA VAL A 70 -11.36 -10.09 -9.50
C VAL A 70 -10.94 -11.31 -8.67
N ALA A 71 -11.23 -12.51 -9.17
CA ALA A 71 -10.90 -13.80 -8.56
C ALA A 71 -9.41 -14.15 -8.72
N LEU A 72 -8.53 -13.20 -8.42
CA LEU A 72 -7.09 -13.40 -8.27
C LEU A 72 -6.82 -13.47 -6.77
N ASP A 73 -6.53 -14.66 -6.25
CA ASP A 73 -6.49 -14.83 -4.79
C ASP A 73 -5.18 -14.38 -4.18
N VAL A 74 -5.32 -13.73 -3.02
CA VAL A 74 -4.24 -13.33 -2.14
C VAL A 74 -4.49 -14.04 -0.81
N ALA A 75 -3.58 -14.93 -0.45
CA ALA A 75 -3.73 -15.81 0.69
C ALA A 75 -3.10 -15.18 1.94
N PRO A 76 -3.89 -14.85 2.98
CA PRO A 76 -3.34 -14.53 4.29
C PRO A 76 -2.60 -15.75 4.85
N VAL A 77 -1.40 -15.53 5.39
CA VAL A 77 -0.64 -16.58 6.08
C VAL A 77 -0.77 -16.42 7.60
N HIS A 78 0.22 -16.91 8.35
CA HIS A 78 0.23 -16.78 9.80
C HIS A 78 0.35 -15.32 10.26
N SER A 79 -0.25 -14.99 11.42
CA SER A 79 -0.20 -13.65 12.03
C SER A 79 1.21 -13.05 12.06
N HIS A 80 1.32 -11.72 11.87
CA HIS A 80 2.62 -11.05 11.70
C HIS A 80 3.43 -10.86 13.00
N THR A 81 2.92 -11.28 14.17
CA THR A 81 3.54 -11.09 15.50
C THR A 81 4.20 -12.36 16.05
N VAL A 82 4.74 -13.22 15.18
CA VAL A 82 5.31 -14.52 15.58
C VAL A 82 6.83 -14.61 15.54
N GLN A 83 7.51 -13.57 15.06
CA GLN A 83 8.96 -13.52 15.00
C GLN A 83 9.55 -12.90 16.28
N LYS A 84 10.74 -13.35 16.67
CA LYS A 84 11.47 -12.83 17.84
C LYS A 84 11.82 -11.34 17.70
N ASN A 85 12.21 -10.93 16.49
CA ASN A 85 12.53 -9.55 16.16
C ASN A 85 11.50 -9.05 15.14
N SER A 86 11.03 -7.81 15.31
CA SER A 86 10.20 -7.16 14.30
C SER A 86 11.04 -6.76 13.09
N ARG A 87 10.40 -6.68 11.92
CA ARG A 87 10.97 -5.95 10.77
C ARG A 87 11.13 -4.46 11.12
N SER A 88 11.89 -3.72 10.33
CA SER A 88 11.96 -2.27 10.49
C SER A 88 10.59 -1.64 10.30
N CYS A 89 10.30 -0.55 11.02
CA CYS A 89 9.02 0.13 10.95
C CYS A 89 8.70 0.56 9.50
N GLU A 90 9.71 1.04 8.78
CA GLU A 90 9.63 1.55 7.42
C GLU A 90 9.23 0.48 6.41
N SER A 91 9.57 -0.79 6.69
CA SER A 91 9.23 -1.91 5.80
C SER A 91 7.72 -2.11 5.64
N CYS A 92 6.92 -1.64 6.61
CA CYS A 92 5.46 -1.70 6.59
C CYS A 92 4.84 -0.29 6.52
N HIS A 93 5.28 0.63 7.38
CA HIS A 93 4.66 1.94 7.57
C HIS A 93 5.00 2.96 6.47
N ASN A 94 6.05 2.71 5.68
CA ASN A 94 6.45 3.58 4.56
C ASN A 94 6.45 2.85 3.21
N ASN A 95 5.82 1.66 3.14
CA ASN A 95 5.83 0.82 1.95
C ASN A 95 4.41 0.67 1.36
N PRO A 96 4.13 1.24 0.17
CA PRO A 96 2.82 1.11 -0.48
C PRO A 96 2.42 -0.34 -0.76
N LYS A 97 3.39 -1.21 -1.04
CA LYS A 97 3.12 -2.63 -1.32
C LYS A 97 2.58 -3.33 -0.09
N SER A 98 3.21 -3.12 1.07
CA SER A 98 2.75 -3.69 2.34
C SER A 98 1.36 -3.19 2.76
N MET A 99 0.95 -2.01 2.27
CA MET A 99 -0.41 -1.48 2.46
C MET A 99 -1.43 -1.98 1.42
N GLY A 100 -1.00 -2.74 0.42
CA GLY A 100 -1.89 -3.28 -0.62
C GLY A 100 -2.05 -2.39 -1.86
N PHE A 101 -1.38 -1.23 -1.91
CA PHE A 101 -1.37 -0.34 -3.08
C PHE A 101 -0.42 -0.79 -4.20
N GLY A 102 0.16 -1.99 -4.08
CA GLY A 102 1.08 -2.54 -5.07
C GLY A 102 2.51 -1.99 -5.00
N ILE A 103 3.40 -2.59 -5.78
CA ILE A 103 4.83 -2.26 -5.84
C ILE A 103 4.98 -0.81 -6.33
N ASN A 104 5.65 0.04 -5.54
CA ASN A 104 5.75 1.48 -5.80
C ASN A 104 4.39 2.17 -6.02
N GLY A 105 3.34 1.70 -5.33
CA GLY A 105 1.98 2.21 -5.51
C GLY A 105 1.29 1.73 -6.78
N GLY A 106 1.85 0.68 -7.41
CA GLY A 106 1.35 0.06 -8.64
C GLY A 106 1.30 1.04 -9.81
N LYS A 107 2.34 1.86 -9.92
CA LYS A 107 2.51 2.89 -10.96
C LYS A 107 3.63 2.56 -11.96
N ILE A 108 4.47 1.57 -11.65
CA ILE A 108 5.68 1.29 -12.41
C ILE A 108 5.49 0.21 -13.48
N PHE A 109 4.48 -0.67 -13.33
CA PHE A 109 4.20 -1.70 -14.31
C PHE A 109 3.05 -1.27 -15.22
N ALA A 110 3.10 -1.74 -16.46
CA ALA A 110 2.03 -1.53 -17.43
C ALA A 110 0.72 -2.15 -16.96
N ASN A 111 -0.40 -1.52 -17.35
CA ASN A 111 -1.73 -2.02 -17.06
C ASN A 111 -1.95 -3.40 -17.72
N PRO A 112 -2.20 -4.47 -16.95
CA PRO A 112 -2.43 -5.81 -17.51
C PRO A 112 -3.68 -5.88 -18.40
N GLY A 113 -4.63 -4.96 -18.22
CA GLY A 113 -5.85 -4.84 -19.01
C GLY A 113 -5.63 -4.21 -20.38
N GLU A 114 -4.42 -3.76 -20.69
CA GLU A 114 -4.04 -3.21 -21.98
C GLU A 114 -3.21 -4.21 -22.78
N THR A 115 -3.39 -4.17 -24.10
CA THR A 115 -2.61 -5.00 -25.02
C THR A 115 -1.20 -4.44 -25.13
N LEU A 116 -0.20 -5.29 -24.87
CA LEU A 116 1.20 -4.93 -25.08
C LEU A 116 1.58 -5.18 -26.53
N ILE A 117 2.03 -4.12 -27.18
CA ILE A 117 2.68 -4.15 -28.49
C ILE A 117 4.10 -3.62 -28.29
N VAL A 118 5.09 -4.31 -28.84
CA VAL A 118 6.50 -3.92 -28.84
C VAL A 118 6.91 -3.71 -30.29
N ASP A 119 6.84 -2.46 -30.75
CA ASP A 119 7.18 -2.08 -32.13
C ASP A 119 7.55 -0.59 -32.20
N LEU A 120 7.90 -0.10 -33.40
CA LEU A 120 8.10 1.32 -33.66
C LEU A 120 6.79 2.08 -33.40
N MET A 121 6.82 3.00 -32.43
CA MET A 121 5.69 3.83 -32.04
C MET A 121 6.06 5.30 -32.11
N THR A 122 5.06 6.14 -32.36
CA THR A 122 5.16 7.58 -32.17
C THR A 122 5.26 7.94 -30.68
N ALA A 123 5.59 9.19 -30.35
CA ALA A 123 5.68 9.66 -28.96
C ALA A 123 4.35 9.54 -28.18
N ASP A 124 3.21 9.56 -28.87
CA ASP A 124 1.85 9.37 -28.33
C ASP A 124 1.42 7.88 -28.29
N GLY A 125 2.32 6.93 -28.60
CA GLY A 125 2.05 5.50 -28.47
C GLY A 125 1.34 4.86 -29.66
N LYS A 126 1.20 5.56 -30.79
CA LYS A 126 0.61 4.99 -32.00
C LYS A 126 1.63 4.13 -32.74
N VAL A 127 1.25 2.89 -33.03
CA VAL A 127 2.08 1.94 -33.81
C VAL A 127 2.26 2.46 -35.24
N ILE A 128 3.52 2.56 -35.68
CA ILE A 128 3.90 3.07 -37.01
C ILE A 128 3.74 2.00 -38.10
N PRO A 129 4.19 0.74 -37.91
CA PRO A 129 4.03 -0.29 -38.92
C PRO A 129 2.57 -0.68 -39.15
N LYS A 130 2.21 -0.92 -40.42
CA LYS A 130 0.87 -1.45 -40.78
C LYS A 130 0.69 -2.92 -40.43
N LYS A 131 1.80 -3.65 -40.29
CA LYS A 131 1.83 -5.06 -39.89
C LYS A 131 2.67 -5.14 -38.62
N PHE A 132 2.03 -5.53 -37.54
CA PHE A 132 2.65 -5.74 -36.24
C PHE A 132 2.04 -6.96 -35.57
N THR A 133 2.73 -7.48 -34.56
CA THR A 133 2.27 -8.62 -33.77
C THR A 133 1.94 -8.13 -32.37
N ILE A 134 0.88 -8.66 -31.77
CA ILE A 134 0.57 -8.46 -30.36
C ILE A 134 1.44 -9.42 -29.55
N GLN A 135 2.30 -8.89 -28.67
CA GLN A 135 3.16 -9.71 -27.80
C GLN A 135 2.38 -10.25 -26.61
N LYS A 136 1.50 -9.45 -26.02
CA LYS A 136 0.62 -9.89 -24.93
C LYS A 136 -0.76 -9.25 -25.08
N PRO A 137 -1.81 -10.04 -25.36
CA PRO A 137 -3.18 -9.55 -25.35
C PRO A 137 -3.60 -9.05 -23.96
N ALA A 138 -4.44 -8.02 -23.93
CA ALA A 138 -5.08 -7.53 -22.72
C ALA A 138 -5.70 -8.65 -21.86
N ILE A 139 -5.58 -8.51 -20.54
CA ILE A 139 -6.22 -9.41 -19.58
C ILE A 139 -7.55 -8.81 -19.17
N LYS A 140 -8.64 -9.44 -19.59
CA LYS A 140 -10.00 -8.94 -19.30
C LYS A 140 -10.26 -8.96 -17.79
N ASN A 141 -10.86 -7.86 -17.31
CA ASN A 141 -11.19 -7.57 -15.91
C ASN A 141 -10.01 -7.17 -14.99
N VAL A 142 -8.75 -7.19 -15.47
CA VAL A 142 -7.59 -6.79 -14.65
C VAL A 142 -7.06 -5.44 -15.12
N ASN A 143 -7.80 -4.38 -14.81
CA ASN A 143 -7.50 -3.01 -15.25
C ASN A 143 -6.63 -2.22 -14.25
N PHE A 144 -5.87 -2.93 -13.43
CA PHE A 144 -5.03 -2.38 -12.37
C PHE A 144 -3.71 -3.15 -12.32
N ASP A 145 -2.68 -2.53 -11.76
CA ASP A 145 -1.40 -3.19 -11.52
C ASP A 145 -1.59 -4.48 -10.71
N TRP A 146 -1.08 -5.60 -11.23
CA TRP A 146 -1.34 -6.95 -10.69
C TRP A 146 -0.97 -7.11 -9.20
N SER A 147 -0.06 -6.30 -8.70
CA SER A 147 0.37 -6.33 -7.29
C SER A 147 -0.55 -5.55 -6.35
N LYS A 148 -1.52 -4.80 -6.87
CA LYS A 148 -2.51 -4.06 -6.09
C LYS A 148 -3.65 -4.94 -5.63
N ILE A 149 -3.95 -4.90 -4.33
CA ILE A 149 -5.18 -5.50 -3.78
C ILE A 149 -6.17 -4.44 -3.32
N ILE A 150 -5.72 -3.19 -3.19
CA ILE A 150 -6.49 -2.02 -2.80
C ILE A 150 -6.21 -0.89 -3.81
N ASP A 151 -7.24 -0.15 -4.20
CA ASP A 151 -7.12 1.09 -5.00
C ASP A 151 -6.90 2.33 -4.14
N GLU A 152 -6.75 3.49 -4.77
CA GLU A 152 -6.60 4.78 -4.10
C GLU A 152 -7.81 5.23 -3.25
N ASN A 153 -8.97 4.57 -3.41
CA ASN A 153 -10.20 4.83 -2.66
C ASN A 153 -10.41 3.81 -1.53
N ASP A 154 -9.37 3.05 -1.16
CA ASP A 154 -9.42 1.97 -0.17
C ASP A 154 -10.40 0.83 -0.55
N THR A 155 -10.69 0.64 -1.83
CA THR A 155 -11.56 -0.43 -2.35
C THR A 155 -10.75 -1.67 -2.69
N GLN A 156 -11.24 -2.84 -2.28
CA GLN A 156 -10.59 -4.12 -2.57
C GLN A 156 -10.75 -4.51 -4.05
N LEU A 157 -9.66 -4.90 -4.70
CA LEU A 157 -9.61 -5.22 -6.13
C LEU A 157 -9.56 -6.73 -6.43
N GLN A 158 -8.98 -7.49 -5.51
CA GLN A 158 -8.68 -8.92 -5.62
C GLN A 158 -9.30 -9.68 -4.45
N THR A 159 -9.51 -11.00 -4.57
CA THR A 159 -9.96 -11.79 -3.43
C THR A 159 -8.87 -11.91 -2.38
N VAL A 160 -9.23 -11.83 -1.09
CA VAL A 160 -8.28 -11.94 0.01
C VAL A 160 -8.75 -13.02 0.97
N GLY A 161 -8.26 -14.25 0.78
CA GLY A 161 -8.65 -15.39 1.62
C GLY A 161 -10.17 -15.57 1.70
N HIS A 162 -10.87 -15.31 0.59
CA HIS A 162 -12.34 -15.16 0.47
C HIS A 162 -13.16 -16.39 0.91
N HIS A 163 -12.51 -17.49 1.27
CA HIS A 163 -13.09 -18.65 1.95
C HIS A 163 -13.50 -18.36 3.40
N TRP A 164 -12.99 -17.28 4.00
CA TRP A 164 -13.25 -16.88 5.38
C TRP A 164 -13.95 -15.52 5.45
N SER A 165 -15.06 -15.44 6.20
CA SER A 165 -15.89 -14.24 6.30
C SER A 165 -15.21 -13.02 6.94
N LEU A 166 -14.16 -13.21 7.73
CA LEU A 166 -13.40 -12.12 8.36
C LEU A 166 -12.17 -11.70 7.54
N SER A 167 -11.81 -12.49 6.52
CA SER A 167 -10.63 -12.25 5.70
C SER A 167 -10.93 -11.17 4.68
N ARG A 168 -10.07 -10.15 4.62
CA ARG A 168 -10.22 -9.01 3.68
C ARG A 168 -8.94 -8.18 3.61
N ALA A 169 -8.85 -7.35 2.58
CA ALA A 169 -7.90 -6.25 2.55
C ALA A 169 -8.12 -5.28 3.73
N LEU A 170 -7.09 -4.50 4.08
CA LEU A 170 -7.20 -3.49 5.14
C LEU A 170 -8.20 -2.40 4.75
N ASN A 171 -8.98 -1.95 5.73
CA ASN A 171 -9.90 -0.82 5.52
C ASN A 171 -9.22 0.52 5.83
N GLN A 172 -9.89 1.62 5.52
CA GLN A 172 -9.40 2.98 5.74
C GLN A 172 -8.92 3.25 7.18
N ASN A 173 -9.64 2.78 8.20
CA ASN A 173 -9.25 2.98 9.60
C ASN A 173 -7.96 2.22 9.96
N GLU A 174 -7.76 1.03 9.42
CA GLU A 174 -6.53 0.25 9.61
C GLU A 174 -5.38 0.86 8.81
N LEU A 175 -5.63 1.26 7.56
CA LEU A 175 -4.66 1.92 6.70
C LEU A 175 -4.19 3.25 7.30
N SER A 176 -5.08 4.09 7.84
CA SER A 176 -4.68 5.34 8.51
C SER A 176 -3.79 5.14 9.75
N LYS A 177 -3.85 3.98 10.38
CA LYS A 177 -2.96 3.60 11.50
C LYS A 177 -1.62 3.05 11.00
N LEU A 178 -1.58 2.50 9.79
CA LEU A 178 -0.39 1.93 9.16
C LEU A 178 0.39 2.97 8.36
N ASP A 179 -0.28 3.80 7.56
CA ASP A 179 0.35 4.70 6.63
C ASP A 179 1.08 5.85 7.35
N ARG A 180 2.40 5.88 7.19
CA ARG A 180 3.28 6.95 7.65
C ARG A 180 4.06 7.56 6.48
N ARG A 181 3.63 7.32 5.24
CA ARG A 181 4.20 8.02 4.08
C ARG A 181 3.92 9.51 4.20
N GLY A 182 4.89 10.33 3.76
CA GLY A 182 4.72 11.78 3.74
C GLY A 182 4.78 12.47 5.10
N VAL A 183 5.04 11.75 6.22
CA VAL A 183 5.19 12.37 7.56
C VAL A 183 6.32 13.40 7.62
N CYS A 184 7.31 13.31 6.72
CA CYS A 184 8.34 14.34 6.57
C CYS A 184 7.73 15.72 6.24
N LEU A 185 6.63 15.76 5.48
CA LEU A 185 5.97 17.01 5.10
C LEU A 185 5.35 17.71 6.31
N SER A 186 4.92 16.99 7.35
CA SER A 186 4.36 17.60 8.57
C SER A 186 5.32 18.60 9.23
N CYS A 187 6.64 18.34 9.13
CA CYS A 187 7.67 19.26 9.61
C CYS A 187 8.18 20.17 8.48
N HIS A 188 8.32 19.65 7.26
CA HIS A 188 8.89 20.40 6.13
C HIS A 188 7.91 21.39 5.47
N GLN A 189 6.61 21.35 5.76
CA GLN A 189 5.60 22.26 5.19
C GLN A 189 5.86 23.74 5.46
N SER A 190 6.57 24.06 6.54
CA SER A 190 6.94 25.42 6.95
C SER A 190 8.40 25.77 6.58
N MET A 191 9.17 24.78 6.15
CA MET A 191 10.58 24.94 5.78
C MET A 191 10.71 25.37 4.30
N PRO A 192 11.76 26.11 3.93
CA PRO A 192 12.68 26.82 4.82
C PRO A 192 12.16 28.20 5.24
N ASN A 193 11.34 28.85 4.41
CA ASN A 193 11.09 30.30 4.52
C ASN A 193 9.62 30.66 4.71
N ARG A 194 8.77 29.71 5.11
CA ARG A 194 7.32 29.95 5.25
C ARG A 194 6.92 30.40 6.65
N ASP A 195 7.82 30.24 7.62
CA ASP A 195 7.66 30.76 8.98
C ASP A 195 8.89 31.58 9.37
N LEU A 196 8.66 32.72 10.04
CA LEU A 196 9.71 33.68 10.39
C LEU A 196 10.73 33.10 11.38
N ALA A 197 10.25 32.40 12.41
CA ALA A 197 11.12 31.82 13.42
C ALA A 197 11.94 30.65 12.83
N VAL A 198 11.31 29.81 12.02
CA VAL A 198 11.98 28.74 11.28
C VAL A 198 13.05 29.29 10.34
N SER A 199 12.73 30.34 9.58
CA SER A 199 13.67 30.97 8.65
C SER A 199 14.89 31.56 9.39
N LEU A 200 14.67 32.22 10.53
CA LEU A 200 15.77 32.72 11.37
C LEU A 200 16.67 31.59 11.88
N MET A 201 16.09 30.48 12.36
CA MET A 201 16.88 29.33 12.84
C MET A 201 17.73 28.71 11.72
N ILE A 202 17.18 28.58 10.51
CA ILE A 202 17.93 28.06 9.35
C ILE A 202 19.06 29.01 8.98
N HIS A 203 18.80 30.32 8.96
CA HIS A 203 19.82 31.32 8.67
C HIS A 203 20.97 31.30 9.69
N ILE A 204 20.65 31.20 10.99
CA ILE A 204 21.68 31.07 12.05
C ILE A 204 22.51 29.80 11.84
N ALA A 205 21.86 28.66 11.55
CA ALA A 205 22.58 27.40 11.33
C ALA A 205 23.51 27.47 10.10
N GLN A 206 23.05 28.09 9.01
CA GLN A 206 23.86 28.30 7.80
C GLN A 206 25.05 29.23 8.06
N THR A 207 24.83 30.37 8.73
CA THR A 207 25.88 31.35 9.06
C THR A 207 26.90 30.77 10.04
N ALA A 208 26.47 29.89 10.95
CA ALA A 208 27.35 29.17 11.87
C ALA A 208 28.09 27.97 11.22
N GLY A 209 27.85 27.68 9.95
CA GLY A 209 28.49 26.56 9.24
C GLY A 209 28.09 25.17 9.77
N ILE A 210 26.88 25.04 10.34
CA ILE A 210 26.41 23.78 10.91
C ILE A 210 25.88 22.87 9.79
N ASP A 211 26.52 21.72 9.61
CA ASP A 211 26.02 20.67 8.72
C ASP A 211 25.01 19.75 9.43
N ILE A 212 23.84 19.54 8.81
CA ILE A 212 22.76 18.72 9.36
C ILE A 212 22.69 17.39 8.62
N ASN A 213 23.43 16.42 9.14
CA ASN A 213 23.34 15.01 8.72
C ASN A 213 22.16 14.27 9.38
N ASN A 214 21.96 13.00 9.02
CA ASN A 214 20.85 12.16 9.50
C ASN A 214 20.78 12.05 11.04
N ASP A 215 21.92 11.92 11.71
CA ASP A 215 21.96 11.78 13.18
C ASP A 215 21.62 13.09 13.88
N THR A 216 22.17 14.21 13.37
CA THR A 216 21.80 15.56 13.84
C THR A 216 20.32 15.83 13.62
N HIS A 217 19.79 15.45 12.45
CA HIS A 217 18.37 15.61 12.10
C HIS A 217 17.46 14.85 13.09
N LYS A 218 17.75 13.58 13.35
CA LYS A 218 17.01 12.76 14.34
C LYS A 218 17.08 13.35 15.74
N LYS A 219 18.26 13.84 16.16
CA LYS A 219 18.44 14.50 17.46
C LYS A 219 17.62 15.78 17.60
N ILE A 220 17.56 16.60 16.55
CA ILE A 220 16.74 17.83 16.52
C ILE A 220 15.26 17.47 16.70
N ILE A 221 14.74 16.51 15.92
CA ILE A 221 13.35 16.06 16.02
C ILE A 221 13.04 15.54 17.43
N HIS A 222 13.90 14.67 17.98
CA HIS A 222 13.68 14.11 19.30
C HIS A 222 13.67 15.17 20.41
N LYS A 223 14.61 16.13 20.36
CA LYS A 223 14.66 17.25 21.32
C LYS A 223 13.43 18.15 21.22
N ASN A 224 13.00 18.48 20.00
CA ASN A 224 11.80 19.31 19.80
C ASN A 224 10.54 18.64 20.33
N LEU A 225 10.39 17.33 20.12
CA LEU A 225 9.28 16.56 20.67
C LEU A 225 9.26 16.63 22.20
N LEU A 226 10.39 16.33 22.86
CA LEU A 226 10.48 16.37 24.32
C LEU A 226 10.26 17.78 24.88
N LEU A 227 10.83 18.80 24.24
CA LEU A 227 10.64 20.19 24.64
C LEU A 227 9.17 20.59 24.56
N SER A 228 8.49 20.26 23.44
CA SER A 228 7.06 20.56 23.28
C SER A 228 6.19 19.85 24.33
N ALA A 229 6.48 18.58 24.63
CA ALA A 229 5.72 17.80 25.60
C ALA A 229 5.87 18.38 27.01
N TRP A 230 7.10 18.68 27.43
CA TRP A 230 7.35 19.27 28.75
C TRP A 230 6.78 20.69 28.89
N ILE A 231 6.87 21.51 27.84
CA ILE A 231 6.24 22.84 27.85
C ILE A 231 4.73 22.71 28.07
N GLN A 232 4.06 21.80 27.35
CA GLN A 232 2.62 21.58 27.51
C GLN A 232 2.25 21.13 28.93
N VAL A 233 3.00 20.16 29.49
CA VAL A 233 2.75 19.66 30.85
C VAL A 233 3.00 20.75 31.89
N VAL A 234 4.14 21.42 31.85
CA VAL A 234 4.51 22.47 32.82
C VAL A 234 3.55 23.65 32.72
N ALA A 235 3.21 24.11 31.51
CA ALA A 235 2.25 25.18 31.32
C ALA A 235 0.87 24.80 31.89
N GLY A 236 0.42 23.56 31.67
CA GLY A 236 -0.83 23.05 32.26
C GLY A 236 -0.81 23.07 33.79
N VAL A 237 0.28 22.60 34.41
CA VAL A 237 0.45 22.61 35.87
C VAL A 237 0.47 24.04 36.41
N LEU A 238 1.23 24.94 35.78
CA LEU A 238 1.32 26.35 36.19
C LEU A 238 -0.04 27.06 36.08
N LEU A 239 -0.84 26.76 35.05
CA LEU A 239 -2.19 27.28 34.90
C LEU A 239 -3.10 26.81 36.04
N ILE A 240 -3.07 25.51 36.38
CA ILE A 240 -3.86 24.96 37.49
C ILE A 240 -3.45 25.61 38.81
N LEU A 241 -2.15 25.68 39.10
CA LEU A 241 -1.64 26.33 40.31
C LEU A 241 -2.01 27.82 40.35
N GLY A 242 -1.96 28.50 39.21
CA GLY A 242 -2.38 29.90 39.08
C GLY A 242 -3.87 30.10 39.38
N VAL A 243 -4.74 29.20 38.89
CA VAL A 243 -6.19 29.24 39.19
C VAL A 243 -6.45 28.95 40.66
N ILE A 244 -5.80 27.93 41.25
CA ILE A 244 -5.92 27.63 42.68
C ILE A 244 -5.49 28.83 43.52
N TYR A 245 -4.34 29.43 43.20
CA TYR A 245 -3.84 30.61 43.87
C TYR A 245 -4.80 31.80 43.75
N TRP A 246 -5.36 32.02 42.57
CA TRP A 246 -6.35 33.08 42.34
C TRP A 246 -7.64 32.87 43.14
N LEU A 247 -8.19 31.65 43.15
CA LEU A 247 -9.37 31.28 43.94
C LEU A 247 -9.11 31.42 45.45
N TYR A 248 -7.93 31.02 45.91
CA TYR A 248 -7.51 31.19 47.29
C TYR A 248 -7.46 32.68 47.68
N ARG A 249 -6.89 33.52 46.82
CA ARG A 249 -6.80 34.97 47.05
C ARG A 249 -8.19 35.62 47.09
N ARG A 250 -9.13 35.13 46.26
CA ARG A 250 -10.51 35.64 46.21
C ARG A 250 -11.37 35.22 47.40
N LYS A 251 -11.08 34.09 48.07
CA LYS A 251 -11.76 33.68 49.31
C LYS A 251 -11.26 34.41 50.57
N ARG A 252 -10.07 35.01 50.51
CA ARG A 252 -9.47 35.78 51.61
C ARG A 252 -9.75 37.28 51.55
N SER A 253 -10.35 37.74 50.45
CA SER A 253 -10.78 39.13 50.24
C SER A 253 -12.30 39.21 50.32
#